data_AF-A0A401PLR9-F1
#
_entry.id   AF-A0A401PLR9-F1
#
_cell.length_a   1.000
_cell.length_b   1.000
_cell.length_c   1.000
_cell.angle_alpha   90.00
_cell.angle_beta   90.00
_cell.angle_gamma   90.00
#
_symmetry.space_group_name_H-M   'P 1'
#
loop_
_entity.id
_entity.type
_entity.pdbx_description
1 polymer ?
#
loop_
_entity_poly.entity_id
_entity_poly.type
_entity_poly.pdbx_seq_one_letter_code
_entity_poly.pdbx_strand_id
1 'polypeptide(L)'
;MKPGGTLHHTKLLLCEINEAEWSSERKHQVIRCLLPYLEERQELRKSWMARCQSRLANSLPVDEQPECRPHWYNGDSDMPLPFDMEEIISLLSNQLLSEDGDVRS
;
A
#
# COMPACT_ATOMS: atom_id res chain seq x y z
N MET A 1 15.12 6.83 -11.57
CA MET A 1 13.88 7.37 -10.98
C MET A 1 13.90 7.05 -9.50
N LYS A 2 13.77 8.04 -8.60
CA LYS A 2 13.59 7.73 -7.18
C LYS A 2 12.19 7.11 -6.97
N PRO A 3 12.02 6.09 -6.11
CA PRO A 3 10.73 5.43 -5.89
C PRO A 3 9.62 6.37 -5.39
N GLY A 4 9.96 7.57 -4.94
CA GLY A 4 9.03 8.56 -4.41
C GLY A 4 7.95 9.04 -5.40
N GLY A 5 8.18 8.99 -6.71
CA GLY A 5 7.22 9.53 -7.70
C GLY A 5 5.85 8.84 -7.67
N THR A 6 5.82 7.51 -7.71
CA THR A 6 4.56 6.73 -7.71
C THR A 6 3.88 6.73 -6.34
N LEU A 7 4.66 6.78 -5.25
CA LEU A 7 4.12 6.81 -3.89
C LEU A 7 3.50 8.15 -3.54
N HIS A 8 4.03 9.24 -4.10
CA HIS A 8 3.46 10.57 -3.92
C HIS A 8 2.04 10.67 -4.49
N HIS A 9 1.80 10.15 -5.69
CA HIS A 9 0.45 10.12 -6.28
C HIS A 9 -0.53 9.29 -5.44
N THR A 10 -0.10 8.11 -4.95
CA THR A 10 -0.93 7.31 -4.05
C THR A 10 -1.25 8.08 -2.77
N LYS A 11 -0.29 8.80 -2.17
CA LYS A 11 -0.51 9.61 -0.97
C LYS A 11 -1.53 10.73 -1.22
N LEU A 12 -1.41 11.45 -2.34
CA LEU A 12 -2.35 12.51 -2.70
C LEU A 12 -3.78 11.97 -2.85
N LEU A 13 -3.95 10.84 -3.53
CA LEU A 13 -5.26 10.20 -3.67
C LEU A 13 -5.85 9.77 -2.31
N LEU A 14 -5.04 9.21 -1.41
CA LEU A 14 -5.49 8.84 -0.06
C LEU A 14 -5.90 10.04 0.79
N CYS A 15 -5.22 11.18 0.64
CA CYS A 15 -5.62 12.43 1.28
C CYS A 15 -6.96 12.92 0.74
N GLU A 16 -7.12 12.95 -0.59
CA GLU A 16 -8.33 13.41 -1.26
C GLU A 16 -9.58 12.57 -0.89
N ILE A 17 -9.43 11.25 -0.74
CA ILE A 17 -10.52 10.36 -0.29
C ILE A 17 -11.05 10.76 1.10
N ASN A 18 -10.17 11.27 1.97
CA ASN A 18 -10.52 11.67 3.32
C ASN A 18 -11.07 13.11 3.42
N GLU A 19 -11.07 13.89 2.33
CA GLU A 19 -11.62 15.24 2.33
C GLU A 19 -13.15 15.25 2.50
N ALA A 20 -13.68 16.25 3.21
CA ALA A 20 -15.09 16.33 3.56
C ALA A 20 -16.01 16.61 2.35
N GLU A 21 -15.44 17.15 1.26
CA GLU A 21 -16.20 17.64 0.10
C GLU A 21 -16.71 16.53 -0.85
N TRP A 22 -16.17 15.31 -0.75
CA TRP A 22 -16.60 14.21 -1.61
C TRP A 22 -17.81 13.47 -1.04
N SER A 23 -18.78 13.14 -1.90
CA SER A 23 -19.89 12.26 -1.55
C SER A 23 -19.39 10.84 -1.22
N SER A 24 -20.14 10.12 -0.37
CA SER A 24 -19.85 8.72 -0.02
C SER A 24 -19.69 7.84 -1.27
N GLU A 25 -20.61 7.97 -2.23
CA GLU A 25 -20.58 7.22 -3.49
C GLU A 25 -19.30 7.47 -4.29
N ARG A 26 -18.85 8.73 -4.40
CA ARG A 26 -17.62 9.09 -5.11
C ARG A 26 -16.38 8.54 -4.38
N LYS A 27 -16.35 8.64 -3.05
CA LYS A 27 -15.29 8.03 -2.23
C LYS A 27 -15.21 6.53 -2.48
N HIS A 28 -16.33 5.82 -2.37
CA HIS A 28 -16.37 4.38 -2.60
C HIS A 28 -16.00 3.97 -4.03
N GLN A 29 -16.40 4.73 -5.04
CA GLN A 29 -15.99 4.48 -6.42
C GLN A 29 -14.46 4.55 -6.55
N VAL A 30 -13.83 5.59 -6.01
CA VAL A 30 -12.37 5.75 -6.08
C VAL A 30 -11.67 4.66 -5.26
N ILE A 31 -12.18 4.33 -4.07
CA ILE A 31 -11.62 3.24 -3.24
C ILE A 31 -11.69 1.90 -3.99
N ARG A 32 -12.83 1.56 -4.61
CA ARG A 32 -12.98 0.34 -5.42
C ARG A 32 -11.99 0.28 -6.58
N CYS A 33 -11.67 1.41 -7.20
CA CYS A 33 -10.65 1.47 -8.25
C CYS A 33 -9.23 1.34 -7.70
N LEU A 34 -8.93 1.93 -6.54
CA LEU A 34 -7.58 2.01 -5.99
C LEU A 34 -7.17 0.73 -5.25
N LEU A 35 -8.09 0.12 -4.50
CA LEU A 35 -7.82 -0.97 -3.56
C LEU A 35 -7.10 -2.17 -4.21
N PRO A 36 -7.51 -2.68 -5.40
CA PRO A 36 -6.83 -3.83 -6.02
C PRO A 36 -5.36 -3.58 -6.31
N TYR A 37 -5.00 -2.35 -6.71
CA TYR A 37 -3.60 -1.98 -6.97
C TYR A 37 -2.76 -1.87 -5.70
N LEU A 38 -3.37 -1.49 -4.57
CA LEU A 38 -2.70 -1.46 -3.28
C LEU A 38 -2.47 -2.87 -2.75
N GLU A 39 -3.47 -3.74 -2.85
CA GLU A 39 -3.37 -5.16 -2.49
C GLU A 39 -2.29 -5.88 -3.31
N GLU A 40 -2.33 -5.75 -4.64
CA GLU A 40 -1.30 -6.32 -5.51
C GLU A 40 0.09 -5.82 -5.14
N ARG A 41 0.23 -4.50 -4.91
CA ARG A 41 1.52 -3.92 -4.52
C ARG A 41 2.00 -4.46 -3.17
N GLN A 42 1.11 -4.64 -2.19
CA GLN A 42 1.47 -5.20 -0.89
C GLN A 42 1.92 -6.65 -1.01
N GLU A 43 1.21 -7.48 -1.78
CA GLU A 43 1.58 -8.87 -2.02
C GLU A 43 2.91 -9.00 -2.77
N LEU A 44 3.14 -8.16 -3.77
CA LEU A 44 4.42 -8.11 -4.48
C LEU A 44 5.58 -7.69 -3.55
N ARG A 45 5.37 -6.71 -2.66
CA ARG A 45 6.37 -6.30 -1.65
C ARG A 45 6.70 -7.45 -0.71
N LYS A 46 5.70 -8.13 -0.15
CA LYS A 46 5.87 -9.30 0.72
C LYS A 46 6.63 -10.42 0.01
N SER A 47 6.21 -10.77 -1.20
CA SER A 47 6.83 -11.80 -2.01
C SER A 47 8.29 -11.48 -2.30
N TRP A 48 8.59 -10.24 -2.66
CA TRP A 48 9.95 -9.79 -2.93
C TRP A 48 10.84 -9.83 -1.68
N MET A 49 10.37 -9.30 -0.55
CA MET A 49 11.08 -9.38 0.72
C MET A 49 11.40 -10.82 1.11
N ALA A 50 10.41 -11.72 1.01
CA ALA A 50 10.60 -13.14 1.33
C ALA A 50 11.64 -13.81 0.43
N ARG A 51 11.73 -13.43 -0.85
CA ARG A 51 12.77 -13.91 -1.77
C ARG A 51 14.15 -13.40 -1.37
N CYS A 52 14.28 -12.10 -1.09
CA CYS A 52 15.54 -11.49 -0.67
C CYS A 52 16.06 -12.06 0.67
N GLN A 53 15.15 -12.43 1.59
CA GLN A 53 15.49 -12.97 2.91
C GLN A 53 15.48 -14.51 2.96
N SER A 54 15.32 -15.16 1.80
CA SER A 54 15.25 -16.62 1.75
C SER A 54 16.56 -17.27 2.19
N ARG A 55 16.48 -18.53 2.67
CA ARG A 55 17.68 -19.29 3.07
C ARG A 55 18.71 -19.39 1.94
N LEU A 56 18.27 -19.50 0.70
CA LEU A 56 19.14 -19.53 -0.47
C LEU A 56 19.82 -18.18 -0.67
N ALA A 57 19.06 -17.09 -0.66
CA ALA A 57 19.60 -15.73 -0.77
C ALA A 57 20.65 -15.45 0.32
N ASN A 58 20.37 -15.81 1.57
CA ASN A 58 21.29 -15.62 2.69
C ASN A 58 22.53 -16.53 2.64
N SER A 59 22.53 -17.58 1.81
CA SER A 59 23.67 -18.47 1.64
C SER A 59 24.66 -18.02 0.57
N LEU A 60 24.28 -17.02 -0.24
CA LEU A 60 25.15 -16.45 -1.26
C LEU A 60 26.29 -15.63 -0.63
N PRO A 61 27.44 -15.50 -1.33
CA PRO A 61 28.48 -14.54 -1.00
C PRO A 61 27.90 -13.13 -0.81
N VAL A 62 28.48 -12.34 0.09
CA VAL A 62 27.95 -11.01 0.49
C VAL A 62 27.75 -10.08 -0.70
N ASP A 63 28.64 -10.15 -1.70
CA ASP A 63 28.60 -9.39 -2.94
C ASP A 63 27.53 -9.85 -3.94
N GLU A 64 26.96 -11.04 -3.73
CA GLU A 64 25.89 -11.62 -4.54
C GLU A 64 24.53 -11.62 -3.82
N GLN A 65 24.48 -11.23 -2.54
CA GLN A 65 23.23 -11.23 -1.77
C GLN A 65 22.24 -10.22 -2.34
N PRO A 66 20.98 -10.62 -2.60
CA PRO A 66 19.99 -9.72 -3.16
C PRO A 66 19.60 -8.65 -2.13
N GLU A 67 19.79 -7.39 -2.49
CA GLU A 67 19.32 -6.28 -1.69
C GLU A 67 17.84 -6.01 -1.96
N CYS A 68 17.01 -6.04 -0.91
CA CYS A 68 15.61 -5.65 -1.00
C CYS A 68 15.50 -4.12 -1.12
N ARG A 69 15.70 -3.59 -2.34
CA ARG A 69 15.55 -2.16 -2.62
C ARG A 69 14.48 -1.88 -3.69
N PRO A 70 13.72 -0.79 -3.54
CA PRO A 70 13.69 0.12 -2.39
C PRO A 70 12.99 -0.50 -1.17
N HIS A 71 13.50 -0.24 0.03
CA HIS A 71 12.90 -0.59 1.31
C HIS A 71 13.18 0.54 2.29
N TRP A 72 12.21 0.86 3.15
CA TRP A 72 12.32 1.89 4.18
C TRP A 72 11.58 1.42 5.43
N TYR A 73 11.98 1.94 6.59
CA TYR A 73 11.38 1.60 7.87
C TYR A 73 10.06 2.35 8.07
N ASN A 74 9.19 1.81 8.92
CA ASN A 74 7.99 2.51 9.34
C ASN A 74 8.37 3.79 10.08
N GLY A 75 7.88 4.94 9.62
CA GLY A 75 8.22 6.25 10.17
C GLY A 75 9.38 6.97 9.49
N ASP A 76 9.90 6.45 8.37
CA ASP A 76 10.83 7.20 7.52
C ASP A 76 10.13 8.47 6.96
N SER A 77 10.61 9.64 7.38
CA SER A 77 10.01 10.93 7.03
C SER A 77 10.21 11.33 5.58
N ASP A 78 11.19 10.75 4.89
CA ASP A 78 11.47 11.04 3.49
C ASP A 78 10.50 10.28 2.56
N MET A 79 9.76 9.32 3.10
CA MET A 79 8.85 8.46 2.35
C MET A 79 7.38 8.86 2.61
N PRO A 80 6.61 9.17 1.56
CA PRO A 80 5.25 9.70 1.72
C PRO A 80 4.22 8.65 2.19
N LEU A 81 4.59 7.37 2.11
CA LEU A 81 3.77 6.22 2.49
C LEU A 81 4.63 5.16 3.18
N PRO A 82 4.06 4.37 4.11
CA PRO A 82 4.76 3.24 4.68
C PRO A 82 5.10 2.19 3.61
N PHE A 83 6.14 1.41 3.89
CA PHE A 83 6.49 0.27 3.05
C PHE A 83 5.43 -0.84 3.19
N ASP A 84 4.98 -1.08 4.41
CA ASP A 84 3.85 -1.94 4.68
C ASP A 84 2.54 -1.16 4.53
N MET A 85 1.64 -1.61 3.65
CA MET A 85 0.36 -0.95 3.39
C MET A 85 -0.83 -1.68 4.03
N GLU A 86 -0.63 -2.70 4.87
CA GLU A 86 -1.73 -3.46 5.48
C GLU A 86 -2.76 -2.60 6.21
N GLU A 87 -2.30 -1.62 6.99
CA GLU A 87 -3.19 -0.71 7.70
C GLU A 87 -4.01 0.15 6.73
N ILE A 88 -3.37 0.69 5.68
CA ILE A 88 -4.04 1.50 4.66
C ILE A 88 -5.09 0.66 3.92
N ILE A 89 -4.73 -0.54 3.50
CA ILE A 89 -5.65 -1.48 2.82
C ILE A 89 -6.83 -1.79 3.73
N SER A 90 -6.58 -2.12 5.00
CA SER A 90 -7.64 -2.45 5.96
C SER A 90 -8.60 -1.27 6.19
N LEU A 91 -8.07 -0.05 6.34
CA LEU A 91 -8.89 1.16 6.49
C LEU A 91 -9.79 1.41 5.28
N LEU A 92 -9.27 1.22 4.06
CA LEU A 92 -10.03 1.40 2.84
C LEU A 92 -11.10 0.31 2.66
N SER A 93 -10.76 -0.94 2.95
CA SER A 93 -11.72 -2.06 2.90
C SER A 93 -12.85 -1.86 3.90
N ASN A 94 -12.56 -1.41 5.12
CA ASN A 94 -13.58 -1.13 6.14
C ASN A 94 -14.54 0.00 5.75
N GLN A 95 -14.06 1.00 4.99
CA GLN A 95 -14.93 2.05 4.45
C GLN A 95 -15.96 1.49 3.48
N LEU A 96 -15.55 0.57 2.59
CA LEU A 96 -16.49 -0.09 1.66
C LEU A 96 -17.51 -1.00 2.36
N LEU A 97 -17.12 -1.67 3.45
CA LEU A 97 -18.00 -2.58 4.19
C LEU A 97 -19.06 -1.87 5.03
N SER A 98 -18.84 -0.60 5.38
CA SER A 98 -19.75 0.16 6.24
C SER A 98 -21.06 0.60 5.53
N GLU A 99 -21.19 0.43 4.21
CA GLU A 99 -22.44 0.69 3.47
C GLU A 99 -23.31 -0.55 3.22
N ASP A 100 -22.75 -1.77 3.22
CA ASP A 100 -23.52 -3.00 2.98
C ASP A 100 -24.45 -3.37 4.15
N GLY A 101 -24.36 -2.66 5.28
CA GLY A 101 -25.19 -2.86 6.47
C GLY A 101 -26.49 -2.04 6.53
N ASP A 102 -26.72 -1.09 5.61
CA ASP A 102 -27.84 -0.14 5.68
C ASP A 102 -28.85 -0.29 4.53
N VAL A 103 -29.12 -1.55 4.13
CA VAL A 103 -30.28 -1.90 3.31
C VAL A 103 -31.13 -2.89 4.09
N ARG A 104 -31.92 -2.36 5.04
CA ARG A 104 -33.19 -2.91 5.54
C ARG A 104 -33.72 -2.07 6.72
N SER A 105 -34.45 -1.02 6.40
CA SER A 105 -35.53 -0.47 7.23
C SER A 105 -36.79 -0.37 6.40
#